data_AF-A0A1F8S7M7-F1
#
_entry.id   AF-A0A1F8S7M7-F1
#
_cell.length_a   1.000
_cell.length_b   1.000
_cell.length_c   1.000
_cell.angle_alpha   90.00
_cell.angle_beta   90.00
_cell.angle_gamma   90.00
#
_symmetry.space_group_name_H-M   'P 1'
#
loop_
_entity.id
_entity.type
_entity.pdbx_description
1 polymer ?
#
loop_
_entity_poly.entity_id
_entity_poly.type
_entity_poly.pdbx_seq_one_letter_code
_entity_poly.pdbx_strand_id
1 'polypeptide(L)'
;MLLAEALAARKDAIAEADSLRDRLAAAVLRYEDQAASVEEPSMLVDSLQRALDRFEALTVRIHRTNNGTRLAFDGRDFSIMEAIAFRERLTLEAKARRTAVEALDGAIGVGRAGRTRSWLGTRRSKEDVRELPTVDVQAERQAADTLSETVRRLDLALQQRNWTTELLD
;
A
#
# COMPACT_ATOMS: atom_id res chain seq x y z
N MET A 1 21.72 8.18 -9.62
CA MET A 1 20.77 7.19 -9.06
C MET A 1 19.38 7.64 -9.45
N LEU A 2 18.59 6.76 -10.06
CA LEU A 2 17.19 7.04 -10.38
C LEU A 2 16.32 6.94 -9.12
N LEU A 3 15.17 7.61 -9.11
CA LEU A 3 14.20 7.54 -8.01
C LEU A 3 13.74 6.09 -7.76
N ALA A 4 13.53 5.30 -8.81
CA ALA A 4 13.20 3.87 -8.70
C ALA A 4 14.30 3.06 -7.98
N GLU A 5 15.56 3.30 -8.33
CA GLU A 5 16.72 2.67 -7.66
C GLU A 5 16.78 3.09 -6.19
N ALA A 6 16.51 4.37 -5.90
CA ALA A 6 16.51 4.90 -4.53
C ALA A 6 15.45 4.24 -3.66
N LEU A 7 14.25 4.04 -4.22
CA LEU A 7 13.16 3.33 -3.55
C LEU A 7 13.53 1.87 -3.26
N ALA A 8 14.19 1.19 -4.20
CA ALA A 8 14.70 -0.16 -4.00
C ALA A 8 15.79 -0.20 -2.90
N ALA A 9 16.80 0.66 -3.00
CA ALA A 9 17.88 0.74 -2.01
C ALA A 9 17.37 1.09 -0.60
N ARG A 10 16.34 1.93 -0.48
CA ARG A 10 15.69 2.23 0.81
C ARG A 10 15.03 0.99 1.40
N LYS A 11 14.37 0.17 0.57
CA LYS A 11 13.78 -1.10 0.99
C LYS A 11 14.87 -2.09 1.42
N ASP A 12 15.96 -2.18 0.67
CA ASP A 12 17.09 -3.05 1.00
C ASP A 12 17.76 -2.64 2.30
N ALA A 13 17.91 -1.32 2.56
CA ALA A 13 18.45 -0.82 3.82
C ALA A 13 17.57 -1.19 5.04
N ILE A 14 16.23 -1.19 4.89
CA ILE A 14 15.33 -1.68 5.94
C ILE A 14 15.53 -3.18 6.17
N ALA A 15 15.56 -3.97 5.09
CA ALA A 15 15.73 -5.42 5.19
C ALA A 15 17.09 -5.80 5.82
N GLU A 16 18.16 -5.06 5.49
CA GLU A 16 19.47 -5.21 6.12
C GLU A 16 19.43 -4.86 7.61
N ALA A 17 18.78 -3.76 7.98
CA ALA A 17 18.61 -3.37 9.38
C ALA A 17 17.81 -4.40 10.19
N ASP A 18 16.73 -4.96 9.62
CA ASP A 18 15.94 -6.04 10.25
C ASP A 18 16.79 -7.30 10.45
N SER A 19 17.58 -7.70 9.44
CA SER A 19 18.49 -8.84 9.56
C SER A 19 19.55 -8.62 10.64
N LEU A 20 20.14 -7.42 10.69
CA LEU A 20 21.14 -7.05 11.70
C LEU A 20 20.54 -6.99 13.11
N ARG A 21 19.30 -6.52 13.24
CA ARG A 21 18.56 -6.56 14.51
C ARG A 21 18.42 -7.99 15.02
N ASP A 22 18.00 -8.91 14.16
CA ASP A 22 17.77 -10.31 14.55
C ASP A 22 19.08 -11.02 14.91
N ARG A 23 20.15 -10.76 14.15
CA ARG A 23 21.51 -11.25 14.44
C ARG A 23 22.07 -10.69 15.74
N LEU A 24 21.89 -9.38 15.98
CA LEU A 24 22.31 -8.74 17.21
C LEU A 24 21.58 -9.36 18.42
N ALA A 25 20.26 -9.56 18.32
CA ALA A 25 19.48 -10.20 19.37
C ALA A 25 19.98 -11.62 19.69
N ALA A 26 20.39 -12.38 18.67
CA ALA A 26 20.98 -13.70 18.84
C ALA A 26 22.41 -13.65 19.43
N ALA A 27 23.18 -12.60 19.17
CA ALA A 27 24.57 -12.48 19.62
C ALA A 27 24.72 -11.99 21.07
N VAL A 28 23.71 -11.31 21.64
CA VAL A 28 23.79 -10.70 22.98
C VAL A 28 23.50 -11.65 24.14
N LEU A 29 22.88 -12.81 23.87
CA LEU A 29 22.52 -13.80 24.89
C LEU A 29 23.01 -15.18 24.47
N ARG A 30 23.55 -15.93 25.43
CA ARG A 30 23.92 -17.34 25.28
C ARG A 30 23.65 -18.09 26.56
N TYR A 31 23.38 -19.40 26.47
CA TYR A 31 23.41 -20.27 27.64
C TYR A 31 24.86 -20.56 28.07
N GLU A 32 25.07 -20.96 29.32
CA GLU A 32 26.41 -21.20 29.89
C GLU A 32 27.18 -22.31 29.15
N ASP A 33 26.46 -23.29 28.62
CA ASP A 33 26.98 -24.43 27.86
C ASP A 33 27.14 -24.15 26.35
N GLN A 34 26.77 -22.96 25.88
CA GLN A 34 26.90 -22.55 24.48
C GLN A 34 28.20 -21.79 24.22
N ALA A 35 28.82 -22.09 23.09
CA ALA A 35 29.92 -21.29 22.57
C ALA A 35 29.47 -19.85 22.29
N ALA A 36 30.40 -18.89 22.41
CA ALA A 36 30.12 -17.51 22.04
C ALA A 36 29.73 -17.39 20.55
N SER A 37 28.90 -16.41 20.24
CA SER A 37 28.56 -16.06 18.85
C SER A 37 29.84 -15.77 18.06
N VAL A 38 29.86 -16.20 16.79
CA VAL A 38 30.96 -15.88 15.86
C VAL A 38 30.98 -14.39 15.52
N GLU A 39 29.84 -13.72 15.67
CA GLU A 39 29.67 -12.30 15.37
C GLU A 39 29.72 -11.47 16.65
N GLU A 40 30.67 -10.54 16.71
CA GLU A 40 30.81 -9.59 17.81
C GLU A 40 29.65 -8.58 17.82
N PRO A 41 28.93 -8.42 18.94
CA PRO A 41 27.80 -7.49 19.03
C PRO A 41 28.15 -6.04 18.65
N SER A 42 29.34 -5.57 18.99
CA SER A 42 29.81 -4.22 18.62
C SER A 42 29.88 -4.02 17.11
N MET A 43 30.41 -5.01 16.37
CA MET A 43 30.48 -4.95 14.91
C MET A 43 29.09 -4.97 14.26
N LEU A 44 28.14 -5.68 14.86
CA LEU A 44 26.74 -5.70 14.42
C LEU A 44 26.05 -4.36 14.65
N VAL A 45 26.29 -3.72 15.79
CA VAL A 45 25.78 -2.37 16.08
C VAL A 45 26.34 -1.35 15.08
N ASP A 46 27.64 -1.38 14.80
CA ASP A 46 28.25 -0.46 13.83
C ASP A 46 27.68 -0.66 12.42
N SER A 47 27.43 -1.92 12.04
CA SER A 47 26.82 -2.25 10.74
C SER A 47 25.36 -1.78 10.68
N LEU A 48 24.63 -1.95 11.78
CA LEU A 48 23.25 -1.48 11.90
C LEU A 48 23.18 0.03 11.77
N GLN A 49 24.07 0.78 12.44
CA GLN A 49 24.15 2.24 12.31
C GLN A 49 24.37 2.67 10.85
N ARG A 50 25.33 2.06 10.14
CA ARG A 50 25.56 2.34 8.72
C ARG A 50 24.35 2.03 7.82
N ALA A 51 23.57 0.99 8.14
CA ALA A 51 22.33 0.69 7.41
C ALA A 51 21.25 1.75 7.67
N LEU A 52 21.11 2.19 8.94
CA LEU A 52 20.17 3.23 9.34
C LEU A 52 20.52 4.61 8.76
N ASP A 53 21.80 4.99 8.74
CA ASP A 53 22.27 6.24 8.14
C ASP A 53 21.97 6.29 6.63
N ARG A 54 22.19 5.17 5.93
CA ARG A 54 21.81 5.04 4.51
C ARG A 54 20.31 5.15 4.32
N PHE A 55 19.51 4.51 5.17
CA PHE A 55 18.05 4.61 5.12
C PHE A 55 17.56 6.05 5.30
N GLU A 56 18.12 6.79 6.27
CA GLU A 56 17.77 8.19 6.51
C GLU A 56 18.13 9.06 5.30
N ALA A 57 19.37 8.97 4.83
CA ALA A 57 19.85 9.73 3.68
C ALA A 57 18.99 9.50 2.42
N LEU A 58 18.66 8.23 2.13
CA LEU A 58 17.78 7.90 1.00
C LEU A 58 16.37 8.45 1.20
N THR A 59 15.81 8.33 2.40
CA THR A 59 14.45 8.82 2.71
C THR A 59 14.33 10.33 2.47
N VAL A 60 15.28 11.10 2.97
CA VAL A 60 15.29 12.57 2.80
C VAL A 60 15.37 12.94 1.31
N ARG A 61 16.29 12.32 0.56
CA ARG A 61 16.48 12.58 -0.87
C ARG A 61 15.25 12.20 -1.71
N ILE A 62 14.63 11.06 -1.39
CA ILE A 62 13.39 10.61 -2.03
C ILE A 62 12.27 11.63 -1.78
N HIS A 63 12.10 12.11 -0.54
CA HIS A 63 11.06 13.09 -0.24
C HIS A 63 11.30 14.44 -0.93
N ARG A 64 12.55 14.93 -0.99
CA ARG A 64 12.89 16.13 -1.76
C ARG A 64 12.56 15.96 -3.24
N THR A 65 12.97 14.83 -3.82
CA THR A 65 12.71 14.49 -5.22
C THR A 65 11.22 14.41 -5.52
N ASN A 66 10.45 13.77 -4.64
CA ASN A 66 9.00 13.64 -4.79
C ASN A 66 8.27 15.00 -4.74
N ASN A 67 8.73 15.91 -3.90
CA ASN A 67 8.16 17.26 -3.81
C ASN A 67 8.57 18.15 -4.99
N GLY A 68 9.80 17.99 -5.51
CA GLY A 68 10.33 18.81 -6.60
C GLY A 68 9.93 18.37 -8.01
N THR A 69 9.56 17.10 -8.19
CA THR A 69 9.30 16.52 -9.52
C THR A 69 7.84 16.62 -9.92
N ARG A 70 7.57 17.09 -11.13
CA ARG A 70 6.22 17.27 -11.70
C ARG A 70 5.74 16.06 -12.51
N LEU A 71 4.46 15.77 -12.40
CA LEU A 71 3.73 14.70 -13.08
C LEU A 71 2.39 15.25 -13.57
N ALA A 72 2.25 15.35 -14.90
CA ALA A 72 0.97 15.63 -15.53
C ALA A 72 0.12 14.36 -15.62
N PHE A 73 -1.12 14.41 -15.14
CA PHE A 73 -2.07 13.31 -15.19
C PHE A 73 -3.50 13.84 -15.34
N ASP A 74 -4.24 13.34 -16.34
CA ASP A 74 -5.63 13.73 -16.63
C ASP A 74 -5.86 15.25 -16.66
N GLY A 75 -4.98 15.96 -17.38
CA GLY A 75 -5.07 17.41 -17.57
C GLY A 75 -4.68 18.25 -16.35
N ARG A 76 -4.19 17.63 -15.28
CA ARG A 76 -3.73 18.28 -14.06
C ARG A 76 -2.25 18.05 -13.87
N ASP A 77 -1.56 19.02 -13.29
CA ASP A 77 -0.16 18.87 -12.89
C ASP A 77 -0.07 18.66 -11.39
N PHE A 78 0.80 17.73 -10.98
CA PHE A 78 1.02 17.33 -9.59
C PHE A 78 2.52 17.27 -9.33
N SER A 79 2.95 17.53 -8.11
CA SER A 79 4.18 16.90 -7.62
C SER A 79 3.97 15.39 -7.50
N ILE A 80 5.05 14.59 -7.53
CA ILE A 80 4.95 13.14 -7.27
C ILE A 80 4.30 12.89 -5.91
N MET A 81 4.61 13.71 -4.89
CA MET A 81 3.98 13.61 -3.56
C MET A 81 2.46 13.82 -3.64
N GLU A 82 1.99 14.87 -4.31
CA GLU A 82 0.55 15.12 -4.50
C GLU A 82 -0.14 14.03 -5.30
N ALA A 83 0.53 13.47 -6.31
CA ALA A 83 0.01 12.35 -7.10
C ALA A 83 -0.14 11.07 -6.26
N ILE A 84 0.80 10.78 -5.36
CA ILE A 84 0.70 9.67 -4.40
C ILE A 84 -0.51 9.87 -3.47
N ALA A 85 -0.68 11.07 -2.91
CA ALA A 85 -1.83 11.39 -2.06
C ALA A 85 -3.16 11.29 -2.81
N PHE A 86 -3.19 11.76 -4.07
CA PHE A 86 -4.37 11.67 -4.92
C PHE A 86 -4.73 10.22 -5.24
N ARG A 87 -3.74 9.37 -5.53
CA ARG A 87 -3.93 7.92 -5.70
C ARG A 87 -4.47 7.26 -4.43
N GLU A 88 -3.96 7.60 -3.26
CA GLU A 88 -4.43 7.04 -1.99
C GLU A 88 -5.89 7.38 -1.74
N ARG A 89 -6.27 8.65 -1.95
CA ARG A 89 -7.68 9.08 -1.88
C ARG A 89 -8.57 8.30 -2.84
N LEU A 90 -8.14 8.16 -4.11
CA LEU A 90 -8.90 7.40 -5.12
C LEU A 90 -9.04 5.92 -4.75
N THR A 91 -7.98 5.31 -4.21
CA THR A 91 -7.99 3.92 -3.74
C THR A 91 -8.99 3.74 -2.59
N LEU A 92 -9.01 4.66 -1.63
CA LEU A 92 -9.96 4.63 -0.52
C LEU A 92 -11.41 4.78 -1.02
N GLU A 93 -11.66 5.70 -1.94
CA GLU A 93 -12.99 5.89 -2.54
C GLU A 93 -13.44 4.64 -3.31
N ALA A 94 -12.57 4.07 -4.16
CA ALA A 94 -12.85 2.85 -4.89
C ALA A 94 -13.18 1.68 -3.96
N LYS A 95 -12.42 1.54 -2.86
CA LYS A 95 -12.66 0.51 -1.84
C LYS A 95 -14.01 0.70 -1.16
N ALA A 96 -14.34 1.93 -0.76
CA ALA A 96 -15.62 2.21 -0.10
C ALA A 96 -16.82 1.89 -1.02
N ARG A 97 -16.77 2.29 -2.30
CA ARG A 97 -17.82 1.98 -3.27
C ARG A 97 -17.93 0.48 -3.53
N ARG A 98 -16.80 -0.23 -3.66
CA ARG A 98 -16.81 -1.71 -3.78
C ARG A 98 -17.45 -2.38 -2.58
N THR A 99 -17.13 -1.95 -1.36
CA THR A 99 -17.76 -2.49 -0.16
C THR A 99 -19.28 -2.23 -0.14
N ALA A 100 -19.74 -1.08 -0.62
CA ALA A 100 -21.17 -0.81 -0.77
C ALA A 100 -21.83 -1.76 -1.79
N VAL A 101 -21.19 -1.98 -2.94
CA VAL A 101 -21.66 -2.94 -3.95
C VAL A 101 -21.69 -4.37 -3.39
N GLU A 102 -20.65 -4.80 -2.69
CA GLU A 102 -20.57 -6.14 -2.09
C GLU A 102 -21.68 -6.37 -1.04
N ALA A 103 -22.00 -5.34 -0.24
CA ALA A 103 -23.10 -5.40 0.71
C ALA A 103 -24.46 -5.56 0.00
N LEU A 104 -24.67 -4.83 -1.10
CA LEU A 104 -25.87 -4.93 -1.93
C LEU A 104 -25.97 -6.31 -2.60
N ASP A 105 -24.88 -6.82 -3.16
CA ASP A 105 -24.81 -8.15 -3.78
C ASP A 105 -25.07 -9.27 -2.77
N GLY A 106 -24.53 -9.12 -1.55
CA GLY A 106 -24.80 -10.01 -0.43
C GLY A 106 -26.28 -10.04 -0.03
N ALA A 107 -26.96 -8.89 -0.05
CA ALA A 107 -28.40 -8.80 0.23
C ALA A 107 -29.27 -9.39 -0.89
N ILE A 108 -28.85 -9.23 -2.16
CA ILE A 108 -29.53 -9.79 -3.35
C ILE A 108 -29.25 -11.30 -3.50
N GLY A 109 -28.18 -11.82 -2.89
CA GLY A 109 -27.74 -13.20 -3.04
C GLY A 109 -27.00 -13.46 -4.36
N VAL A 110 -26.53 -12.41 -5.04
CA VAL A 110 -25.70 -12.53 -6.25
C VAL A 110 -24.27 -12.82 -5.82
N GLY A 111 -23.76 -14.02 -6.13
CA GLY A 111 -22.33 -14.34 -5.98
C GLY A 111 -21.92 -15.29 -4.85
N ARG A 112 -22.85 -15.81 -4.02
CA ARG A 112 -22.59 -17.00 -3.20
C ARG A 112 -23.61 -18.09 -3.46
N ALA A 113 -23.19 -19.08 -4.24
CA ALA A 113 -23.75 -20.43 -4.19
C ALA A 113 -23.50 -21.01 -2.78
N GLY A 114 -24.32 -20.62 -1.80
CA GLY A 114 -24.21 -21.13 -0.45
C GLY A 114 -24.56 -20.14 0.66
N ARG A 115 -25.80 -20.24 1.14
CA ARG A 115 -26.18 -20.06 2.55
C ARG A 115 -26.16 -18.65 3.18
N THR A 116 -26.29 -17.56 2.44
CA THR A 116 -26.71 -16.29 3.07
C THR A 116 -27.94 -15.74 2.37
N ARG A 117 -28.90 -15.35 3.21
CA ARG A 117 -30.32 -15.16 2.94
C ARG A 117 -30.55 -14.03 1.94
N SER A 118 -31.18 -14.33 0.81
CA SER A 118 -31.83 -13.35 -0.08
C SER A 118 -32.95 -12.65 0.71
N TRP A 119 -32.63 -11.54 1.36
CA TRP A 119 -33.61 -10.67 2.02
C TRP A 119 -34.04 -9.51 1.11
N LEU A 120 -33.32 -9.30 -0.01
CA LEU A 120 -33.83 -8.47 -1.10
C LEU A 120 -34.85 -9.29 -1.93
N GLY A 121 -36.13 -9.03 -1.71
CA GLY A 121 -37.21 -9.44 -2.62
C GLY A 121 -37.98 -10.73 -2.27
N THR A 122 -37.40 -11.72 -1.59
CA THR A 122 -38.15 -12.93 -1.17
C THR A 122 -38.76 -12.77 0.22
N ARG A 123 -40.10 -12.61 0.29
CA ARG A 123 -40.85 -12.75 1.55
C ARG A 123 -40.90 -14.23 1.91
N ARG A 124 -40.51 -14.63 3.12
CA ARG A 124 -40.85 -15.96 3.66
C ARG A 124 -42.19 -15.92 4.40
N SER A 125 -42.53 -14.78 5.00
CA SER A 125 -43.82 -14.49 5.63
C SER A 125 -44.35 -13.09 5.26
N LYS A 126 -45.64 -12.83 5.48
CA LYS A 126 -46.24 -11.48 5.35
C LYS A 126 -45.66 -10.49 6.37
N GLU A 127 -45.15 -11.01 7.49
CA GLU A 127 -44.52 -10.25 8.58
C GLU A 127 -43.03 -9.94 8.34
N ASP A 128 -42.40 -10.55 7.32
CA ASP A 128 -41.00 -10.26 7.00
C ASP A 128 -40.83 -8.86 6.40
N VAL A 129 -39.93 -8.07 7.02
CA VAL A 129 -39.48 -6.78 6.50
C VAL A 129 -38.38 -7.02 5.47
N ARG A 130 -38.51 -6.39 4.30
CA ARG A 130 -37.52 -6.48 3.21
C ARG A 130 -36.43 -5.44 3.40
N GLU A 131 -35.20 -5.84 3.10
CA GLU A 131 -34.14 -4.88 2.81
C GLU A 131 -34.38 -4.31 1.40
N LEU A 132 -34.17 -3.00 1.24
CA LEU A 132 -34.31 -2.30 -0.04
C LEU A 132 -33.02 -1.54 -0.31
N PRO A 133 -32.51 -1.56 -1.56
CA PRO A 133 -31.35 -0.77 -1.91
C PRO A 133 -31.73 0.70 -1.85
N THR A 134 -30.92 1.51 -1.16
CA THR A 134 -31.11 2.97 -1.07
C THR A 134 -30.36 3.72 -2.17
N VAL A 135 -29.56 3.00 -2.96
CA VAL A 135 -28.71 3.54 -4.05
C VAL A 135 -28.81 2.65 -5.29
N ASP A 136 -28.45 3.20 -6.44
CA ASP A 136 -28.34 2.45 -7.68
C ASP A 136 -27.06 1.60 -7.69
N VAL A 137 -27.23 0.28 -7.59
CA VAL A 137 -26.14 -0.70 -7.57
C VAL A 137 -25.29 -0.65 -8.84
N GLN A 138 -25.91 -0.43 -10.01
CA GLN A 138 -25.18 -0.39 -11.29
C GLN A 138 -24.34 0.89 -11.39
N ALA A 139 -24.89 2.02 -10.95
CA ALA A 139 -24.15 3.27 -10.89
C ALA A 139 -22.95 3.18 -9.93
N GLU A 140 -23.12 2.57 -8.75
CA GLU A 140 -22.02 2.40 -7.78
C GLU A 140 -20.94 1.45 -8.28
N ARG A 141 -21.32 0.37 -8.97
CA ARG A 141 -20.38 -0.54 -9.66
C ARG A 141 -19.56 0.20 -10.70
N GLN A 142 -20.24 0.91 -11.60
CA GLN A 142 -19.58 1.67 -12.65
C GLN A 142 -18.60 2.71 -12.08
N ALA A 143 -19.02 3.42 -11.03
CA ALA A 143 -18.16 4.39 -10.35
C ALA A 143 -16.92 3.73 -9.71
N ALA A 144 -17.10 2.58 -9.06
CA ALA A 144 -15.99 1.82 -8.47
C ALA A 144 -14.98 1.33 -9.53
N ASP A 145 -15.47 0.88 -10.68
CA ASP A 145 -14.63 0.41 -11.78
C ASP A 145 -13.87 1.55 -12.45
N THR A 146 -14.52 2.68 -12.71
CA THR A 146 -13.86 3.89 -13.26
C THR A 146 -12.78 4.43 -12.32
N LEU A 147 -13.04 4.47 -11.01
CA LEU A 147 -12.02 4.87 -10.03
C LEU A 147 -10.84 3.89 -10.04
N SER A 148 -11.12 2.59 -10.10
CA SER A 148 -10.06 1.56 -10.12
C SER A 148 -9.21 1.62 -11.38
N GLU A 149 -9.80 1.91 -12.53
CA GLU A 149 -9.09 2.16 -13.77
C GLU A 149 -8.18 3.40 -13.64
N THR A 150 -8.71 4.49 -13.08
CA THR A 150 -7.97 5.72 -12.86
C THR A 150 -6.77 5.51 -11.93
N VAL A 151 -6.95 4.75 -10.84
CA VAL A 151 -5.85 4.38 -9.92
C VAL A 151 -4.75 3.62 -10.68
N ARG A 152 -5.10 2.62 -11.49
CA ARG A 152 -4.11 1.84 -12.26
C ARG A 152 -3.34 2.73 -13.25
N ARG A 153 -4.03 3.61 -13.96
CA ARG A 153 -3.39 4.56 -14.89
C ARG A 153 -2.42 5.50 -14.17
N LEU A 154 -2.82 6.01 -13.01
CA LEU A 154 -1.98 6.88 -12.18
C LEU A 154 -0.76 6.13 -11.61
N ASP A 155 -0.93 4.88 -11.19
CA ASP A 155 0.17 4.03 -10.74
C ASP A 155 1.20 3.79 -11.86
N LEU A 156 0.74 3.50 -13.08
CA LEU A 156 1.64 3.34 -14.22
C LEU A 156 2.41 4.64 -14.51
N ALA A 157 1.74 5.78 -14.46
CA ALA A 157 2.39 7.08 -14.65
C ALA A 157 3.43 7.37 -13.55
N LEU A 158 3.12 7.07 -12.29
CA LEU A 158 4.06 7.17 -11.16
C LEU A 158 5.27 6.25 -11.34
N GLN A 159 5.05 4.98 -11.74
CA GLN A 159 6.15 4.04 -11.97
C GLN A 159 7.06 4.50 -13.11
N GLN A 160 6.48 4.94 -14.22
CA GLN A 160 7.26 5.52 -15.32
C GLN A 160 8.08 6.74 -14.84
N ARG A 161 7.50 7.58 -13.98
CA ARG A 161 8.21 8.73 -13.42
C ARG A 161 9.35 8.33 -12.50
N ASN A 162 9.17 7.29 -11.67
CA ASN A 162 10.24 6.76 -10.83
C ASN A 162 11.46 6.32 -11.66
N TRP A 163 11.24 5.74 -12.85
CA TRP A 163 12.31 5.29 -13.75
C TRP A 163 12.91 6.38 -14.64
N THR A 164 12.32 7.58 -14.68
CA THR A 164 12.77 8.69 -15.53
C THR A 164 13.23 9.92 -14.75
N THR A 165 13.25 9.82 -13.43
CA THR A 165 13.60 10.92 -12.52
C THR A 165 14.91 10.62 -11.82
N GLU A 166 15.87 11.53 -11.93
CA GLU A 166 17.10 11.48 -11.15
C GLU A 166 16.86 11.92 -9.71
N LEU A 167 17.48 11.23 -8.76
CA LEU A 167 17.37 11.53 -7.34
C LEU A 167 18.11 12.85 -7.03
N LEU A 168 17.41 13.78 -6.38
CA LEU A 168 17.99 15.02 -5.87
C LEU A 168 18.88 14.76 -4.65
N ASP A 169 19.80 15.68 -4.36
CA ASP A 169 20.66 15.65 -3.19
C ASP A 169 20.00 16.22 -1.92
#